data_AF-A0A150PPM6-F1
#
_entry.id   AF-A0A150PPM6-F1
#
_cell.length_a   1.000
_cell.length_b   1.000
_cell.length_c   1.000
_cell.angle_alpha   90.00
_cell.angle_beta   90.00
_cell.angle_gamma   90.00
#
_symmetry.space_group_name_H-M   'P 1'
#
loop_
_entity.id
_entity.type
_entity.pdbx_description
1 polymer ?
#
loop_
_entity_poly.entity_id
_entity_poly.type
_entity_poly.pdbx_seq_one_letter_code
_entity_poly.pdbx_strand_id
1 'polypeptide(L)'
;MPVHRNATAKVLDAFAFVGRGDGAVLGVTWEVEPTAAERALFEALAERLSYLGRAESWVAAEVTDVLPQELSPCRASECAPGPGYERISLLTPMDAVEYAAFRGERVGGARATEREEPARRGARAPKKSAASKEAAKLDAIYPADLLAALLKDTSELQRDGWSQPPGSRWLSYWRGRDALAKVPVRATRAAGRREKREDTALLALASNTARGEVLPPLVDGLLRMEVLHAALIRHSDRGDGLGPSPCLTGKDSHAAPLKGHGHAWLLPASLGRADHIDHVLVHVAMTLDERAREALSRVRKFYTKEMCTFVTLVGVGTREDFEPAVPYVRAARVWTNVLPFVPPRHLKRHGVNSLEGQVQAELASRNLPPAERIEVELDGGDYCAARDFWDLWSRRHPGDVRVAAAAPEEDAPRMEERLATRWRHFRNVRLFKPEQRPPVATSLGLRITFREPVRGPIALGYASHFGLGTMAPAP
;
A
#
# COMPACT_ATOMS: atom_id res chain seq x y z
N MET A 1 -0.81 -5.91 20.70
CA MET A 1 0.14 -7.04 20.73
C MET A 1 0.47 -7.36 22.18
N PRO A 2 0.50 -8.63 22.60
CA PRO A 2 0.88 -8.98 23.97
C PRO A 2 2.34 -8.55 24.20
N VAL A 3 2.56 -7.79 25.27
CA VAL A 3 3.85 -7.22 25.62
C VAL A 3 4.56 -8.19 26.55
N HIS A 4 5.59 -8.87 26.08
CA HIS A 4 6.50 -9.61 26.96
C HIS A 4 7.76 -8.77 27.18
N ARG A 5 8.01 -8.34 28.44
CA ARG A 5 9.24 -7.65 28.86
C ARG A 5 9.59 -6.39 28.06
N ASN A 6 8.61 -5.53 27.78
CA ASN A 6 8.83 -4.20 27.17
C ASN A 6 9.58 -4.20 25.83
N ALA A 7 9.66 -5.35 25.15
CA ALA A 7 10.19 -5.48 23.80
C ALA A 7 9.11 -6.08 22.91
N THR A 8 8.85 -5.47 21.76
CA THR A 8 7.99 -6.07 20.73
C THR A 8 8.70 -7.31 20.20
N ALA A 9 8.34 -8.49 20.68
CA ALA A 9 8.72 -9.74 20.03
C ALA A 9 8.09 -9.74 18.63
N LYS A 10 8.91 -9.99 17.60
CA LYS A 10 8.38 -10.25 16.26
C LYS A 10 7.58 -11.54 16.33
N VAL A 11 6.27 -11.42 16.39
CA VAL A 11 5.36 -12.56 16.19
C VAL A 11 5.25 -12.75 14.68
N LEU A 12 5.80 -13.85 14.18
CA LEU A 12 5.56 -14.28 12.81
C LEU A 12 4.15 -14.86 12.78
N ASP A 13 3.27 -14.14 12.13
CA ASP A 13 1.87 -14.54 11.98
C ASP A 13 1.67 -15.18 10.61
N ALA A 14 1.51 -16.51 10.60
CA ALA A 14 1.38 -17.27 9.36
C ALA A 14 -0.08 -17.28 8.89
N PHE A 15 -0.35 -16.65 7.76
CA PHE A 15 -1.63 -16.75 7.04
C PHE A 15 -1.38 -16.95 5.55
N ALA A 16 -2.32 -17.61 4.87
CA ALA A 16 -2.30 -17.78 3.42
C ALA A 16 -3.12 -16.67 2.76
N PHE A 17 -2.52 -15.90 1.85
CA PHE A 17 -3.22 -14.90 1.06
C PHE A 17 -3.55 -15.45 -0.33
N VAL A 18 -4.84 -15.57 -0.64
CA VAL A 18 -5.33 -16.22 -1.87
C VAL A 18 -5.67 -15.23 -3.00
N GLY A 19 -5.46 -13.93 -2.77
CA GLY A 19 -5.71 -12.85 -3.74
C GLY A 19 -6.89 -11.94 -3.36
N ARG A 20 -7.28 -11.05 -4.28
CA ARG A 20 -8.48 -10.20 -4.20
C ARG A 20 -9.24 -10.27 -5.53
N GLY A 21 -10.58 -10.20 -5.47
CA GLY A 21 -11.47 -10.22 -6.65
C GLY A 21 -11.88 -11.63 -7.10
N ASP A 22 -12.59 -11.70 -8.23
CA ASP A 22 -13.31 -12.91 -8.68
C ASP A 22 -12.43 -14.14 -8.95
N GLY A 23 -11.11 -13.97 -9.07
CA GLY A 23 -10.14 -15.07 -9.24
C GLY A 23 -9.52 -15.59 -7.92
N ALA A 24 -9.91 -15.01 -6.78
CA ALA A 24 -9.41 -15.36 -5.45
C ALA A 24 -10.36 -16.33 -4.74
N VAL A 25 -10.64 -17.45 -5.40
CA VAL A 25 -11.59 -18.48 -4.94
C VAL A 25 -10.84 -19.64 -4.29
N LEU A 26 -11.39 -20.14 -3.19
CA LEU A 26 -11.02 -21.41 -2.58
C LEU A 26 -12.18 -22.39 -2.78
N GLY A 27 -11.88 -23.55 -3.36
CA GLY A 27 -12.82 -24.66 -3.47
C GLY A 27 -12.58 -25.67 -2.36
N VAL A 28 -13.65 -26.10 -1.69
CA VAL A 28 -13.62 -27.20 -0.73
C VAL A 28 -14.57 -28.28 -1.21
N THR A 29 -14.10 -29.52 -1.20
CA THR A 29 -14.89 -30.69 -1.58
C THR A 29 -14.91 -31.67 -0.43
N TRP A 30 -16.07 -32.28 -0.22
CA TRP A 30 -16.25 -33.38 0.73
C TRP A 30 -16.79 -34.58 -0.03
N GLU A 31 -16.28 -35.76 0.30
CA GLU A 31 -16.76 -37.03 -0.26
C GLU A 31 -17.99 -37.50 0.51
N VAL A 32 -19.10 -36.76 0.34
CA VAL A 32 -20.38 -37.05 0.98
C VAL A 32 -21.53 -36.59 0.08
N GLU A 33 -22.58 -37.40 0.01
CA GLU A 33 -23.83 -37.01 -0.65
C GLU A 33 -24.83 -36.55 0.42
N PRO A 34 -25.08 -35.23 0.56
CA PRO A 34 -26.01 -34.72 1.55
C PRO A 34 -27.46 -34.96 1.13
N THR A 35 -28.34 -35.19 2.10
CA THR A 35 -29.78 -35.11 1.89
C THR A 35 -30.19 -33.67 1.53
N ALA A 36 -31.37 -33.50 0.94
CA ALA A 36 -31.88 -32.17 0.59
C ALA A 36 -31.96 -31.21 1.80
N ALA A 37 -32.30 -31.74 2.98
CA ALA A 37 -32.36 -30.96 4.22
C ALA A 37 -30.97 -30.53 4.71
N GLU A 38 -29.97 -31.42 4.64
CA GLU A 38 -28.59 -31.11 5.01
C GLU A 38 -27.97 -30.10 4.06
N ARG A 39 -28.22 -30.22 2.75
CA ARG A 39 -27.75 -29.27 1.74
C ARG A 39 -28.33 -27.87 1.99
N ALA A 40 -29.64 -27.77 2.25
CA ALA A 40 -30.29 -26.49 2.54
C ALA A 40 -29.75 -25.83 3.83
N LEU A 41 -29.49 -26.63 4.87
CA LEU A 41 -28.87 -26.11 6.10
C LEU A 41 -27.44 -25.62 5.84
N PHE A 42 -26.66 -26.37 5.07
CA PHE A 42 -25.28 -25.99 4.74
C PHE A 42 -25.23 -24.71 3.89
N GLU A 43 -26.13 -24.56 2.92
CA GLU A 43 -26.30 -23.31 2.14
C GLU A 43 -26.58 -22.11 3.05
N ALA A 44 -27.52 -22.25 3.99
CA ALA A 44 -27.85 -21.18 4.92
C ALA A 44 -26.68 -20.80 5.84
N LEU A 45 -25.86 -21.77 6.24
CA LEU A 45 -24.65 -21.54 7.04
C LEU A 45 -23.54 -20.87 6.21
N ALA A 46 -23.31 -21.32 4.98
CA ALA A 46 -22.30 -20.77 4.08
C ALA A 46 -22.59 -19.29 3.75
N GLU A 47 -23.85 -18.96 3.44
CA GLU A 47 -24.29 -17.59 3.13
C GLU A 47 -24.02 -16.62 4.30
N ARG A 48 -24.07 -17.11 5.54
CA ARG A 48 -23.89 -16.31 6.77
C ARG A 48 -22.44 -16.29 7.28
N LEU A 49 -21.54 -17.05 6.65
CA LEU A 49 -20.14 -17.12 7.03
C LEU A 49 -19.41 -15.84 6.59
N SER A 50 -19.07 -14.98 7.56
CA SER A 50 -18.40 -13.69 7.29
C SER A 50 -16.88 -13.75 7.34
N TYR A 51 -16.31 -14.78 7.96
CA TYR A 51 -14.87 -15.01 8.01
C TYR A 51 -14.57 -16.51 8.13
N LEU A 52 -13.40 -16.93 7.64
CA LEU A 52 -12.92 -18.31 7.78
C LEU A 52 -11.56 -18.33 8.46
N GLY A 53 -11.46 -19.06 9.57
CA GLY A 53 -10.26 -19.10 10.41
C GLY A 53 -10.18 -17.88 11.32
N ARG A 54 -9.52 -16.81 10.86
CA ARG A 54 -9.27 -15.60 11.67
C ARG A 54 -10.33 -14.55 11.44
N ALA A 55 -10.58 -13.71 12.45
CA ALA A 55 -11.59 -12.64 12.37
C ALA A 55 -11.30 -11.62 11.26
N GLU A 56 -10.03 -11.44 10.90
CA GLU A 56 -9.57 -10.60 9.80
C GLU A 56 -9.61 -11.27 8.41
N SER A 57 -9.92 -12.57 8.32
CA SER A 57 -9.98 -13.34 7.08
C SER A 57 -11.41 -13.39 6.53
N TRP A 58 -11.89 -12.25 6.04
CA TRP A 58 -13.24 -12.12 5.51
C TRP A 58 -13.46 -12.95 4.25
N VAL A 59 -14.61 -13.60 4.17
CA VAL A 59 -15.00 -14.46 3.05
C VAL A 59 -16.46 -14.21 2.68
N ALA A 60 -16.80 -14.53 1.44
CA ALA A 60 -18.15 -14.88 1.03
C ALA A 60 -18.12 -16.35 0.61
N ALA A 61 -19.07 -17.16 1.11
CA ALA A 61 -19.12 -18.57 0.79
C ALA A 61 -20.45 -18.91 0.10
N GLU A 62 -20.36 -19.75 -0.91
CA GLU A 62 -21.50 -20.30 -1.64
C GLU A 62 -21.33 -21.81 -1.81
N VAL A 63 -22.45 -22.52 -1.93
CA VAL A 63 -22.46 -23.95 -2.25
C VAL A 63 -22.62 -24.07 -3.76
N THR A 64 -21.70 -24.81 -4.39
CA THR A 64 -21.71 -25.07 -5.83
C THR A 64 -21.50 -26.55 -6.10
N ASP A 65 -22.15 -27.05 -7.15
CA ASP A 65 -21.96 -28.42 -7.63
C ASP A 65 -20.74 -28.53 -8.57
N VAL A 66 -20.21 -27.38 -9.04
CA VAL A 66 -19.08 -27.31 -9.98
C VAL A 66 -18.03 -26.33 -9.48
N LEU A 67 -16.81 -26.82 -9.26
CA LEU A 67 -15.66 -25.98 -8.93
C LEU A 67 -14.94 -25.46 -10.19
N PRO A 68 -14.35 -24.25 -10.14
CA PRO A 68 -13.52 -23.74 -11.22
C PRO A 68 -12.36 -24.69 -11.55
N GLN A 69 -12.11 -24.91 -12.86
CA GLN A 69 -11.08 -25.85 -13.32
C GLN A 69 -9.66 -25.35 -13.03
N GLU A 70 -9.49 -24.06 -12.79
CA GLU A 70 -8.21 -23.39 -12.55
C GLU A 70 -7.71 -23.55 -11.10
N LEU A 71 -8.47 -24.21 -10.23
CA LEU A 71 -8.06 -24.48 -8.87
C LEU A 71 -7.01 -25.59 -8.83
N SER A 72 -5.92 -25.34 -8.09
CA SER A 72 -4.89 -26.35 -7.84
C SER A 72 -5.40 -27.33 -6.78
N PRO A 73 -5.58 -28.62 -7.10
CA PRO A 73 -6.13 -29.58 -6.14
C PRO A 73 -5.10 -29.92 -5.06
N CYS A 74 -5.56 -29.95 -3.81
CA CYS A 74 -4.86 -30.60 -2.72
C CYS A 74 -5.35 -32.04 -2.62
N ARG A 75 -4.44 -33.02 -2.56
CA ARG A 75 -4.82 -34.44 -2.49
C ARG A 75 -4.29 -35.08 -1.22
N ALA A 76 -5.17 -35.80 -0.51
CA ALA A 76 -4.77 -36.67 0.58
C ALA A 76 -4.06 -37.92 0.01
N SER A 77 -2.86 -38.21 0.48
CA SER A 77 -2.08 -39.39 0.07
C SER A 77 -0.96 -39.67 1.07
N GLU A 78 -0.74 -40.94 1.39
CA GLU A 78 0.40 -41.39 2.20
C GLU A 78 1.74 -41.13 1.48
N CYS A 79 1.75 -41.25 0.15
CA CYS A 79 2.94 -41.10 -0.67
C CYS A 79 2.96 -39.75 -1.41
N ALA A 80 4.18 -39.22 -1.63
CA ALA A 80 4.38 -38.04 -2.46
C ALA A 80 3.92 -38.30 -3.90
N PRO A 81 3.08 -37.43 -4.50
CA PRO A 81 2.68 -37.56 -5.90
C PRO A 81 3.85 -37.48 -6.89
N GLY A 82 4.93 -36.80 -6.51
CA GLY A 82 6.13 -36.64 -7.31
C GLY A 82 6.94 -35.38 -6.93
N PRO A 83 8.00 -35.07 -7.68
CA PRO A 83 8.75 -33.82 -7.52
C PRO A 83 7.85 -32.59 -7.72
N GLY A 84 8.15 -31.48 -7.02
CA GLY A 84 7.40 -30.23 -7.13
C GLY A 84 6.19 -30.11 -6.20
N TYR A 85 5.88 -31.14 -5.42
CA TYR A 85 4.89 -31.09 -4.35
C TYR A 85 5.52 -30.80 -2.99
N GLU A 86 4.73 -30.24 -2.08
CA GLU A 86 5.05 -30.14 -0.65
C GLU A 86 4.00 -30.85 0.19
N ARG A 87 4.44 -31.35 1.36
CA ARG A 87 3.60 -32.10 2.31
C ARG A 87 3.06 -31.17 3.38
N ILE A 88 1.75 -31.21 3.59
CA ILE A 88 1.04 -30.55 4.67
C ILE A 88 0.45 -31.63 5.57
N SER A 89 1.02 -31.79 6.75
CA SER A 89 0.51 -32.71 7.76
C SER A 89 -0.66 -32.05 8.50
N LEU A 90 -1.85 -32.61 8.37
CA LEU A 90 -3.04 -32.17 9.08
C LEU A 90 -3.46 -33.23 10.08
N LEU A 91 -3.93 -32.77 11.24
CA LEU A 91 -4.59 -33.63 12.20
C LEU A 91 -6.08 -33.71 11.83
N THR A 92 -6.59 -34.92 11.62
CA THR A 92 -7.97 -35.18 11.17
C THR A 92 -8.63 -36.24 12.06
N PRO A 93 -9.96 -36.24 12.23
CA PRO A 93 -10.64 -37.34 12.91
C PRO A 93 -10.41 -38.69 12.22
N MET A 94 -10.36 -39.74 13.03
CA MET A 94 -10.62 -41.12 12.59
C MET A 94 -12.06 -41.24 12.08
N ASP A 95 -12.36 -42.28 11.33
CA ASP A 95 -13.76 -42.58 11.07
C ASP A 95 -14.47 -43.05 12.35
N ALA A 96 -15.81 -43.00 12.36
CA ALA A 96 -16.58 -43.32 13.56
C ALA A 96 -16.44 -44.79 14.01
N VAL A 97 -16.18 -45.70 13.07
CA VAL A 97 -16.03 -47.14 13.34
C VAL A 97 -14.64 -47.42 13.92
N GLU A 98 -13.59 -46.84 13.33
CA GLU A 98 -12.22 -46.83 13.84
C GLU A 98 -12.16 -46.23 15.25
N TYR A 99 -12.87 -45.12 15.48
CA TYR A 99 -12.95 -44.51 16.80
C TYR A 99 -13.59 -45.45 17.82
N ALA A 100 -14.71 -46.09 17.46
CA ALA A 100 -15.39 -47.04 18.34
C ALA A 100 -14.49 -48.25 18.67
N ALA A 101 -13.74 -48.75 17.70
CA ALA A 101 -12.76 -49.81 17.90
C ALA A 101 -11.60 -49.36 18.82
N PHE A 102 -11.00 -48.20 18.54
CA PHE A 102 -9.95 -47.59 19.36
C PHE A 102 -10.39 -47.41 20.82
N ARG A 103 -11.61 -46.88 21.02
CA ARG A 103 -12.20 -46.71 22.35
C ARG A 103 -12.43 -48.07 23.01
N GLY A 104 -12.97 -49.03 22.27
CA GLY A 104 -13.22 -50.40 22.74
C GLY A 104 -11.95 -51.10 23.22
N GLU A 105 -10.86 -50.99 22.47
CA GLU A 105 -9.55 -51.55 22.85
C GLU A 105 -8.99 -50.88 24.11
N ARG A 106 -9.08 -49.54 24.21
CA ARG A 106 -8.48 -48.79 25.34
C ARG A 106 -9.28 -48.92 26.62
N VAL A 107 -10.60 -48.81 26.54
CA VAL A 107 -11.51 -48.93 27.69
C VAL A 107 -11.71 -50.41 28.06
N GLY A 108 -11.82 -51.30 27.07
CA GLY A 108 -11.99 -52.74 27.27
C GLY A 108 -10.70 -53.45 27.69
N GLY A 109 -9.56 -53.08 27.10
CA GLY A 109 -8.24 -53.61 27.45
C GLY A 109 -7.83 -53.28 28.88
N ALA A 110 -8.08 -52.04 29.34
CA ALA A 110 -7.85 -51.63 30.73
C ALA A 110 -8.73 -52.42 31.74
N ARG A 111 -9.98 -52.74 31.35
CA ARG A 111 -10.88 -53.58 32.16
C ARG A 111 -10.48 -55.06 32.18
N ALA A 112 -9.69 -55.53 31.21
CA ALA A 112 -9.16 -56.88 31.14
C ALA A 112 -7.87 -57.05 31.97
N THR A 113 -6.94 -56.08 31.92
CA THR A 113 -5.72 -56.08 32.76
C THR A 113 -6.02 -55.97 34.26
N GLU A 114 -7.07 -55.23 34.66
CA GLU A 114 -7.54 -55.21 36.06
C GLU A 114 -8.11 -56.55 36.54
N ARG A 115 -8.55 -57.44 35.62
CA ARG A 115 -9.07 -58.77 35.96
C ARG A 115 -7.98 -59.84 36.05
N GLU A 116 -6.82 -59.63 35.44
CA GLU A 116 -5.73 -60.62 35.36
C GLU A 116 -4.60 -60.43 36.38
N GLU A 117 -4.57 -59.35 37.18
CA GLU A 117 -3.61 -59.27 38.30
C GLU A 117 -3.88 -60.41 39.32
N PRO A 118 -2.93 -61.34 39.54
CA PRO A 118 -3.12 -62.40 40.52
C PRO A 118 -3.12 -61.77 41.91
N ALA A 119 -4.20 -62.00 42.66
CA ALA A 119 -4.34 -61.57 44.05
C ALA A 119 -3.10 -61.96 44.86
N ARG A 120 -2.26 -60.97 45.23
CA ARG A 120 -1.19 -61.17 46.20
C ARG A 120 -1.83 -61.64 47.50
N ARG A 121 -1.48 -62.86 47.94
CA ARG A 121 -1.96 -63.48 49.19
C ARG A 121 -1.73 -62.51 50.35
N GLY A 122 -2.80 -61.90 50.85
CA GLY A 122 -2.79 -61.01 52.02
C GLY A 122 -3.49 -59.66 51.85
N ALA A 123 -3.85 -59.23 50.63
CA ALA A 123 -4.57 -57.97 50.43
C ALA A 123 -6.10 -58.17 50.48
N ARG A 124 -6.79 -57.36 51.30
CA ARG A 124 -8.27 -57.27 51.33
C ARG A 124 -8.79 -57.00 49.92
N ALA A 125 -9.85 -57.71 49.52
CA ALA A 125 -10.54 -57.50 48.25
C ALA A 125 -10.83 -55.99 48.03
N PRO A 126 -10.54 -55.44 46.85
CA PRO A 126 -10.84 -54.04 46.57
C PRO A 126 -12.34 -53.81 46.73
N LYS A 127 -12.72 -52.79 47.52
CA LYS A 127 -14.12 -52.37 47.68
C LYS A 127 -14.69 -52.09 46.29
N LYS A 128 -15.87 -52.64 45.96
CA LYS A 128 -16.63 -52.42 44.70
C LYS A 128 -16.68 -50.94 44.24
N SER A 129 -16.53 -49.99 45.16
CA SER A 129 -16.49 -48.55 44.88
C SER A 129 -15.23 -48.04 44.19
N ALA A 130 -14.09 -48.75 44.28
CA ALA A 130 -12.83 -48.32 43.65
C ALA A 130 -12.83 -48.64 42.14
N ALA A 131 -13.15 -49.88 41.78
CA ALA A 131 -13.29 -50.31 40.38
C ALA A 131 -14.38 -49.52 39.62
N SER A 132 -15.49 -49.18 40.28
CA SER A 132 -16.53 -48.33 39.69
C SER A 132 -16.07 -46.89 39.44
N LYS A 133 -15.20 -46.33 40.30
CA LYS A 133 -14.63 -44.98 40.10
C LYS A 133 -13.58 -44.96 39.00
N GLU A 134 -12.81 -46.03 38.86
CA GLU A 134 -11.76 -46.17 37.85
C GLU A 134 -12.35 -46.38 36.45
N ALA A 135 -13.39 -47.21 36.33
CA ALA A 135 -14.18 -47.35 35.10
C ALA A 135 -14.85 -46.02 34.68
N ALA A 136 -15.42 -45.27 35.63
CA ALA A 136 -16.01 -43.96 35.37
C ALA A 136 -14.95 -42.92 34.95
N LYS A 137 -13.73 -43.01 35.50
CA LYS A 137 -12.60 -42.15 35.11
C LYS A 137 -12.13 -42.46 33.69
N LEU A 138 -12.04 -43.74 33.30
CA LEU A 138 -11.71 -44.16 31.95
C LEU A 138 -12.78 -43.72 30.93
N ASP A 139 -14.07 -43.88 31.26
CA ASP A 139 -15.17 -43.42 30.41
C ASP A 139 -15.21 -41.88 30.27
N ALA A 140 -14.68 -41.13 31.25
CA ALA A 140 -14.52 -39.67 31.14
C ALA A 140 -13.29 -39.25 30.31
N ILE A 141 -12.19 -40.01 30.39
CA ILE A 141 -10.96 -39.76 29.62
C ILE A 141 -11.20 -40.04 28.13
N TYR A 142 -11.97 -41.10 27.80
CA TYR A 142 -12.32 -41.52 26.45
C TYR A 142 -13.80 -41.21 26.12
N PRO A 143 -14.06 -40.12 25.35
CA PRO A 143 -15.40 -39.70 24.96
C PRO A 143 -16.27 -40.83 24.40
N ALA A 144 -17.59 -40.73 24.55
CA ALA A 144 -18.52 -41.78 24.16
C ALA A 144 -18.52 -42.05 22.65
N ASP A 145 -18.43 -41.00 21.85
CA ASP A 145 -18.41 -41.03 20.40
C ASP A 145 -17.43 -40.00 19.82
N LEU A 146 -17.24 -40.06 18.50
CA LEU A 146 -16.31 -39.20 17.78
C LEU A 146 -16.68 -37.71 17.90
N LEU A 147 -17.98 -37.39 17.91
CA LEU A 147 -18.43 -35.99 18.03
C LEU A 147 -18.08 -35.43 19.41
N ALA A 148 -18.32 -36.18 20.47
CA ALA A 148 -17.90 -35.83 21.82
C ALA A 148 -16.37 -35.68 21.93
N ALA A 149 -15.61 -36.45 21.16
CA ALA A 149 -14.17 -36.28 21.08
C ALA A 149 -13.74 -34.98 20.38
N LEU A 150 -14.44 -34.60 19.31
CA LEU A 150 -14.19 -33.35 18.57
C LEU A 150 -14.60 -32.09 19.34
N LEU A 151 -15.50 -32.22 20.32
CA LEU A 151 -15.97 -31.11 21.15
C LEU A 151 -15.15 -30.89 22.44
N LYS A 152 -14.15 -31.73 22.73
CA LYS A 152 -13.27 -31.53 23.90
C LYS A 152 -12.44 -30.26 23.75
N ASP A 153 -12.37 -29.49 24.83
CA ASP A 153 -11.56 -28.26 24.86
C ASP A 153 -10.08 -28.54 25.20
N THR A 154 -9.20 -27.57 24.92
CA THR A 154 -7.76 -27.72 25.17
C THR A 154 -7.42 -27.91 26.65
N SER A 155 -8.21 -27.33 27.56
CA SER A 155 -7.98 -27.43 29.00
C SER A 155 -8.30 -28.84 29.51
N GLU A 156 -9.35 -29.46 28.98
CA GLU A 156 -9.72 -30.85 29.24
C GLU A 156 -8.66 -31.82 28.70
N LEU A 157 -8.19 -31.61 27.47
CA LEU A 157 -7.14 -32.44 26.88
C LEU A 157 -5.84 -32.38 27.69
N GLN A 158 -5.41 -31.20 28.12
CA GLN A 158 -4.21 -31.03 28.95
C GLN A 158 -4.37 -31.67 30.33
N ARG A 159 -5.54 -31.50 30.96
CA ARG A 159 -5.87 -32.10 32.26
C ARG A 159 -5.83 -33.63 32.21
N ASP A 160 -6.33 -34.19 31.13
CA ASP A 160 -6.36 -35.64 30.89
C ASP A 160 -5.02 -36.19 30.36
N GLY A 161 -4.02 -35.33 30.12
CA GLY A 161 -2.67 -35.70 29.70
C GLY A 161 -2.53 -36.08 28.22
N TRP A 162 -3.47 -35.68 27.37
CA TRP A 162 -3.45 -35.96 25.95
C TRP A 162 -2.39 -35.12 25.22
N SER A 163 -1.46 -35.79 24.54
CA SER A 163 -0.52 -35.12 23.61
C SER A 163 -1.17 -34.77 22.26
N GLN A 164 -2.29 -35.43 21.93
CA GLN A 164 -3.15 -35.14 20.79
C GLN A 164 -4.60 -35.51 21.14
N PRO A 165 -5.61 -34.83 20.55
CA PRO A 165 -7.02 -35.17 20.73
C PRO A 165 -7.30 -36.68 20.52
N PRO A 166 -8.08 -37.35 21.37
CA PRO A 166 -8.44 -38.74 21.19
C PRO A 166 -9.25 -38.91 19.90
N GLY A 167 -9.02 -40.01 19.18
CA GLY A 167 -9.70 -40.24 17.90
C GLY A 167 -9.18 -39.40 16.73
N SER A 168 -7.97 -38.85 16.85
CA SER A 168 -7.31 -38.13 15.77
C SER A 168 -6.17 -38.94 15.15
N ARG A 169 -5.98 -38.75 13.85
CA ARG A 169 -4.88 -39.33 13.07
C ARG A 169 -4.21 -38.25 12.23
N TRP A 170 -2.94 -38.47 11.90
CA TRP A 170 -2.21 -37.62 10.97
C TRP A 170 -2.55 -38.02 9.54
N LEU A 171 -2.94 -37.04 8.72
CA LEU A 171 -3.18 -37.21 7.30
C LEU A 171 -2.28 -36.25 6.52
N SER A 172 -1.60 -36.79 5.51
CA SER A 172 -0.74 -36.00 4.62
C SER A 172 -1.55 -35.50 3.42
N TYR A 173 -1.68 -34.18 3.33
CA TYR A 173 -2.12 -33.51 2.11
C TYR A 173 -0.92 -33.07 1.30
N TRP A 174 -1.03 -33.21 -0.01
CA TRP A 174 -0.02 -32.75 -0.96
C TRP A 174 -0.60 -31.66 -1.84
N ARG A 175 0.15 -30.57 -1.99
CA ARG A 175 -0.13 -29.50 -2.95
C ARG A 175 1.13 -29.18 -3.73
N GLY A 176 1.00 -28.62 -4.93
CA GLY A 176 2.15 -28.08 -5.65
C GLY A 176 2.82 -26.97 -4.85
N ARG A 177 4.16 -26.90 -4.82
CA ARG A 177 4.90 -25.87 -4.06
C ARG A 177 4.46 -24.45 -4.41
N ASP A 178 4.05 -24.24 -5.66
CA ASP A 178 3.62 -22.95 -6.16
C ASP A 178 2.09 -22.73 -6.07
N ALA A 179 1.34 -23.65 -5.45
CA ALA A 179 -0.13 -23.57 -5.36
C ALA A 179 -0.61 -22.33 -4.59
N LEU A 180 0.16 -21.87 -3.60
CA LEU A 180 -0.04 -20.59 -2.91
C LEU A 180 0.89 -19.49 -3.42
N ALA A 181 1.81 -19.79 -4.35
CA ALA A 181 2.74 -18.81 -4.92
C ALA A 181 2.07 -17.94 -5.99
N LYS A 182 0.76 -17.67 -5.87
CA LYS A 182 0.08 -16.60 -6.60
C LYS A 182 0.61 -15.23 -6.12
N VAL A 183 1.86 -14.92 -6.46
CA VAL A 183 2.18 -13.62 -7.05
C VAL A 183 1.13 -13.43 -8.15
N PRO A 184 0.41 -12.31 -8.20
CA PRO A 184 -0.71 -12.15 -9.11
C PRO A 184 -0.32 -12.65 -10.49
N VAL A 185 -0.91 -13.77 -10.91
CA VAL A 185 -0.97 -14.13 -12.31
C VAL A 185 -1.73 -12.97 -12.90
N ARG A 186 -0.99 -12.01 -13.49
CA ARG A 186 -1.53 -10.95 -14.32
C ARG A 186 -2.60 -11.65 -15.15
N ALA A 187 -3.86 -11.30 -14.94
CA ALA A 187 -4.92 -11.72 -15.84
C ALA A 187 -4.39 -11.48 -17.24
N THR A 188 -4.12 -12.56 -17.97
CA THR A 188 -3.90 -12.52 -19.40
C THR A 188 -5.26 -12.13 -19.95
N ARG A 189 -5.54 -10.82 -19.93
CA ARG A 189 -6.49 -10.23 -20.85
C ARG A 189 -5.92 -10.47 -22.24
N ALA A 190 -6.24 -11.65 -22.78
CA ALA A 190 -6.14 -11.93 -24.20
C ALA A 190 -7.22 -11.11 -24.90
N ALA A 191 -6.89 -9.84 -25.12
CA ALA A 191 -7.43 -8.97 -26.17
C ALA A 191 -6.64 -7.64 -26.10
N GLY A 192 -5.59 -7.53 -26.92
CA GLY A 192 -4.97 -6.24 -27.26
C GLY A 192 -4.05 -5.60 -26.21
N ARG A 193 -3.13 -6.34 -25.59
CA ARG A 193 -2.10 -5.72 -24.73
C ARG A 193 -0.97 -5.14 -25.60
N ARG A 194 -1.13 -3.89 -26.05
CA ARG A 194 0.02 -2.96 -25.98
C ARG A 194 0.56 -3.11 -24.57
N GLU A 195 1.84 -3.42 -24.38
CA GLU A 195 2.46 -3.39 -23.05
C GLU A 195 2.04 -2.07 -22.39
N LYS A 196 1.16 -2.13 -21.38
CA LYS A 196 0.73 -0.93 -20.67
C LYS A 196 2.00 -0.37 -20.03
N ARG A 197 2.45 0.78 -20.55
CA ARG A 197 3.58 1.52 -19.98
C ARG A 197 3.17 1.96 -18.59
N GLU A 198 3.71 1.29 -17.57
CA GLU A 198 3.58 1.75 -16.19
C GLU A 198 4.42 3.03 -16.07
N ASP A 199 3.76 4.16 -15.85
CA ASP A 199 4.36 5.50 -15.87
C ASP A 199 4.21 6.24 -14.53
N THR A 200 3.44 5.67 -13.61
CA THR A 200 3.05 6.34 -12.38
C THR A 200 3.04 5.39 -11.19
N ALA A 201 3.49 5.87 -10.04
CA ALA A 201 3.41 5.19 -8.76
C ALA A 201 2.91 6.14 -7.67
N LEU A 202 2.16 5.61 -6.71
CA LEU A 202 1.67 6.37 -5.56
C LEU A 202 2.32 5.84 -4.29
N LEU A 203 2.91 6.74 -3.51
CA LEU A 203 3.50 6.48 -2.21
C LEU A 203 2.64 7.15 -1.13
N ALA A 204 2.36 6.43 -0.04
CA ALA A 204 1.78 6.99 1.17
C ALA A 204 2.88 7.23 2.21
N LEU A 205 2.80 8.37 2.91
CA LEU A 205 3.74 8.77 3.93
C LEU A 205 3.15 8.55 5.33
N ALA A 206 4.00 8.13 6.25
CA ALA A 206 3.68 8.02 7.67
C ALA A 206 4.83 8.55 8.53
N SER A 207 4.57 8.87 9.80
CA SER A 207 5.56 9.41 10.74
C SER A 207 5.59 8.59 12.02
N ASN A 208 6.77 8.36 12.59
CA ASN A 208 6.92 7.62 13.87
C ASN A 208 7.25 8.54 15.06
N THR A 209 6.94 9.83 14.99
CA THR A 209 7.25 10.73 16.11
C THR A 209 6.40 10.41 17.34
N ALA A 210 7.01 10.50 18.53
CA ALA A 210 6.36 10.23 19.82
C ALA A 210 5.16 11.17 20.13
N ARG A 211 4.95 12.22 19.32
CA ARG A 211 3.85 13.20 19.48
C ARG A 211 2.63 12.91 18.59
N GLY A 212 2.60 11.77 17.88
CA GLY A 212 1.50 11.41 16.99
C GLY A 212 1.54 12.17 15.65
N GLU A 213 1.33 11.44 14.55
CA GLU A 213 0.91 11.91 13.21
C GLU A 213 1.54 13.20 12.61
N VAL A 214 2.75 13.60 12.99
CA VAL A 214 3.38 14.77 12.34
C VAL A 214 3.95 14.36 10.99
N LEU A 215 3.14 14.51 9.94
CA LEU A 215 3.58 14.43 8.55
C LEU A 215 4.45 15.65 8.18
N PRO A 216 5.24 15.61 7.10
CA PRO A 216 5.96 16.79 6.63
C PRO A 216 5.00 17.88 6.15
N PRO A 217 5.22 19.16 6.49
CA PRO A 217 4.39 20.24 5.96
C PRO A 217 4.70 20.47 4.47
N LEU A 218 3.70 20.92 3.70
CA LEU A 218 3.84 21.17 2.25
C LEU A 218 4.94 22.20 1.93
N VAL A 219 5.19 23.16 2.83
CA VAL A 219 6.25 24.17 2.67
C VAL A 219 7.66 23.57 2.57
N ASP A 220 7.86 22.36 3.08
CA ASP A 220 9.11 21.62 2.99
C ASP A 220 9.18 20.71 1.75
N GLY A 221 8.19 20.72 0.86
CA GLY A 221 8.06 19.76 -0.25
C GLY A 221 9.34 19.54 -1.05
N LEU A 222 10.01 20.61 -1.48
CA LEU A 222 11.30 20.51 -2.20
C LEU A 222 12.34 19.69 -1.41
N LEU A 223 12.52 20.01 -0.13
CA LEU A 223 13.48 19.34 0.74
C LEU A 223 13.14 17.85 0.88
N ARG A 224 11.86 17.54 1.12
CA ARG A 224 11.41 16.15 1.34
C ARG A 224 11.57 15.32 0.06
N MET A 225 11.16 15.86 -1.07
CA MET A 225 11.24 15.15 -2.35
C MET A 225 12.67 14.95 -2.81
N GLU A 226 13.57 15.91 -2.56
CA GLU A 226 14.99 15.73 -2.90
C GLU A 226 15.66 14.62 -2.09
N VAL A 227 15.34 14.50 -0.80
CA VAL A 227 15.82 13.40 0.06
C VAL A 227 15.22 12.06 -0.36
N LEU A 228 13.91 12.01 -0.64
CA LEU A 228 13.25 10.80 -1.14
C LEU A 228 13.81 10.37 -2.49
N HIS A 229 14.05 11.32 -3.40
CA HIS A 229 14.65 11.07 -4.71
C HIS A 229 16.05 10.46 -4.58
N ALA A 230 16.91 11.01 -3.72
CA ALA A 230 18.22 10.45 -3.45
C ALA A 230 18.14 9.02 -2.89
N ALA A 231 17.16 8.74 -2.02
CA ALA A 231 16.93 7.39 -1.52
C ALA A 231 16.49 6.43 -2.63
N LEU A 232 15.58 6.85 -3.51
CA LEU A 232 15.15 6.06 -4.67
C LEU A 232 16.32 5.77 -5.62
N ILE A 233 17.15 6.76 -5.94
CA ILE A 233 18.37 6.56 -6.76
C ILE A 233 19.25 5.48 -6.12
N ARG A 234 19.56 5.62 -4.82
CA ARG A 234 20.40 4.66 -4.10
C ARG A 234 19.81 3.25 -4.10
N HIS A 235 18.50 3.11 -3.93
CA HIS A 235 17.83 1.81 -3.94
C HIS A 235 17.68 1.20 -5.34
N SER A 236 17.78 2.02 -6.40
CA SER A 236 17.76 1.57 -7.79
C SER A 236 19.11 1.09 -8.30
N ASP A 237 20.20 1.40 -7.59
CA ASP A 237 21.52 0.89 -7.89
C ASP A 237 21.68 -0.51 -7.27
N ARG A 238 21.88 -1.52 -8.11
CA ARG A 238 22.06 -2.91 -7.71
C ARG A 238 23.53 -3.26 -7.41
N GLY A 239 24.47 -2.36 -7.69
CA GLY A 239 25.90 -2.65 -7.58
C GLY A 239 26.44 -3.59 -8.66
N ASP A 240 25.70 -3.77 -9.76
CA ASP A 240 26.04 -4.62 -10.90
C ASP A 240 26.84 -3.90 -12.00
N GLY A 241 27.33 -2.69 -11.72
CA GLY A 241 28.12 -1.88 -12.65
C GLY A 241 27.29 -1.11 -13.69
N LEU A 242 25.98 -1.36 -13.79
CA LEU A 242 25.07 -0.63 -14.69
C LEU A 242 24.52 0.67 -14.09
N GLY A 243 24.74 0.86 -12.78
CA GLY A 243 24.34 2.06 -12.05
C GLY A 243 22.84 2.15 -11.73
N PRO A 244 22.39 3.31 -11.23
CA PRO A 244 21.00 3.56 -10.86
C PRO A 244 20.09 3.71 -12.10
N SER A 245 18.78 3.67 -11.86
CA SER A 245 17.76 3.83 -12.91
C SER A 245 17.89 5.15 -13.67
N PRO A 246 17.94 5.13 -15.02
CA PRO A 246 17.86 6.32 -15.86
C PRO A 246 16.57 7.11 -15.66
N CYS A 247 15.44 6.43 -15.45
CA CYS A 247 14.15 7.10 -15.26
C CYS A 247 14.07 7.85 -13.93
N LEU A 248 14.87 7.48 -12.91
CA LEU A 248 15.01 8.23 -11.67
C LEU A 248 16.08 9.33 -11.76
N THR A 249 17.26 9.01 -12.30
CA THR A 249 18.39 9.95 -12.33
C THR A 249 18.26 11.06 -13.36
N GLY A 250 17.46 10.83 -14.41
CA GLY A 250 17.43 11.71 -15.57
C GLY A 250 18.74 11.70 -16.35
N LYS A 251 19.51 10.62 -16.29
CA LYS A 251 20.78 10.46 -17.00
C LYS A 251 20.80 9.15 -17.78
N ASP A 252 21.50 9.14 -18.91
CA ASP A 252 21.77 7.93 -19.68
C ASP A 252 22.93 7.09 -19.09
N SER A 253 23.26 5.99 -19.76
CA SER A 253 24.38 5.09 -19.39
C SER A 253 25.76 5.75 -19.43
N HIS A 254 25.89 6.91 -20.09
CA HIS A 254 27.12 7.70 -20.13
C HIS A 254 27.09 8.88 -19.15
N ALA A 255 26.14 8.89 -18.21
CA ALA A 255 25.90 9.94 -17.23
C ALA A 255 25.50 11.31 -17.83
N ALA A 256 25.14 11.37 -19.12
CA ALA A 256 24.67 12.59 -19.76
C ALA A 256 23.17 12.83 -19.44
N PRO A 257 22.74 14.09 -19.24
CA PRO A 257 21.34 14.39 -18.96
C PRO A 257 20.39 13.98 -20.09
N LEU A 258 19.27 13.35 -19.72
CA LEU A 258 18.20 13.01 -20.66
C LEU A 258 17.47 14.28 -21.13
N LYS A 259 17.06 14.27 -22.40
CA LYS A 259 16.25 15.34 -22.99
C LYS A 259 14.75 15.11 -22.74
N GLY A 260 13.97 16.20 -22.76
CA GLY A 260 12.50 16.14 -22.80
C GLY A 260 11.81 15.87 -21.45
N HIS A 261 12.47 16.15 -20.32
CA HIS A 261 11.88 16.09 -18.97
C HIS A 261 11.17 14.77 -18.60
N GLY A 262 11.45 13.67 -19.31
CA GLY A 262 10.69 12.43 -19.15
C GLY A 262 11.03 11.58 -17.93
N HIS A 263 12.05 11.97 -17.16
CA HIS A 263 12.43 11.30 -15.92
C HIS A 263 11.56 11.74 -14.73
N ALA A 264 11.74 11.08 -13.59
CA ALA A 264 10.81 11.09 -12.48
C ALA A 264 10.52 12.49 -11.94
N TRP A 265 9.24 12.75 -11.73
CA TRP A 265 8.67 13.88 -11.01
C TRP A 265 8.13 13.33 -9.71
N LEU A 266 8.68 13.80 -8.58
CA LEU A 266 8.17 13.48 -7.26
C LEU A 266 7.27 14.63 -6.82
N LEU A 267 5.96 14.40 -6.92
CA LEU A 267 4.93 15.41 -6.71
C LEU A 267 4.30 15.19 -5.33
N PRO A 268 4.61 16.04 -4.34
CA PRO A 268 4.04 15.91 -3.02
C PRO A 268 2.55 16.25 -3.08
N ALA A 269 1.75 15.42 -2.44
CA ALA A 269 0.30 15.54 -2.42
C ALA A 269 -0.24 15.52 -0.99
N SER A 270 -1.37 16.19 -0.84
CA SER A 270 -2.17 16.27 0.36
C SER A 270 -3.57 15.80 0.00
N LEU A 271 -3.86 14.52 0.25
CA LEU A 271 -5.11 13.86 -0.15
C LEU A 271 -6.08 13.70 1.02
N GLY A 272 -5.60 13.76 2.27
CA GLY A 272 -6.39 13.64 3.48
C GLY A 272 -6.28 14.81 4.45
N ARG A 273 -5.09 15.43 4.60
CA ARG A 273 -4.85 16.53 5.57
C ARG A 273 -4.32 17.79 4.90
N ALA A 274 -5.18 18.80 4.75
CA ALA A 274 -4.92 20.04 4.02
C ALA A 274 -3.82 20.89 4.67
N ASP A 275 -2.58 20.74 4.20
CA ASP A 275 -1.33 21.48 4.54
C ASP A 275 -0.11 20.57 4.75
N HIS A 276 -0.31 19.25 4.89
CA HIS A 276 0.75 18.27 5.06
C HIS A 276 0.86 17.31 3.87
N ILE A 277 2.07 16.81 3.65
CA ILE A 277 2.37 15.81 2.64
C ILE A 277 2.02 14.43 3.22
N ASP A 278 0.89 13.88 2.81
CA ASP A 278 0.47 12.52 3.16
C ASP A 278 0.75 11.52 2.03
N HIS A 279 0.90 11.98 0.79
CA HIS A 279 1.21 11.15 -0.36
C HIS A 279 2.27 11.78 -1.26
N VAL A 280 2.90 10.95 -2.08
CA VAL A 280 3.79 11.38 -3.15
C VAL A 280 3.40 10.64 -4.42
N LEU A 281 3.03 11.39 -5.45
CA LEU A 281 2.84 10.85 -6.79
C LEU A 281 4.19 10.89 -7.51
N VAL A 282 4.71 9.71 -7.86
CA VAL A 282 5.92 9.58 -8.67
C VAL A 282 5.49 9.33 -10.10
N HIS A 283 5.78 10.26 -11.01
CA HIS A 283 5.39 10.16 -12.41
C HIS A 283 6.60 10.29 -13.33
N VAL A 284 6.64 9.53 -14.42
CA VAL A 284 7.61 9.66 -15.50
C VAL A 284 6.85 9.83 -16.81
N ALA A 285 7.33 10.66 -17.75
CA ALA A 285 6.75 10.70 -19.10
C ALA A 285 7.23 9.52 -19.97
N MET A 286 8.16 8.71 -19.45
CA MET A 286 8.60 7.45 -20.02
C MET A 286 7.99 6.25 -19.29
N THR A 287 8.59 5.08 -19.39
CA THR A 287 8.16 3.89 -18.63
C THR A 287 9.02 3.75 -17.38
N LEU A 288 8.40 3.38 -16.24
CA LEU A 288 9.10 2.97 -15.03
C LEU A 288 9.84 1.66 -15.29
N ASP A 289 11.17 1.75 -15.32
CA ASP A 289 12.03 0.59 -15.51
C ASP A 289 12.06 -0.34 -14.27
N GLU A 290 12.66 -1.52 -14.43
CA GLU A 290 12.74 -2.54 -13.38
C GLU A 290 13.43 -2.03 -12.12
N ARG A 291 14.50 -1.25 -12.27
CA ARG A 291 15.28 -0.72 -11.15
C ARG A 291 14.48 0.32 -10.37
N ALA A 292 13.71 1.16 -11.06
CA ALA A 292 12.84 2.14 -10.42
C ALA A 292 11.67 1.47 -9.69
N ARG A 293 11.02 0.47 -10.30
CA ARG A 293 9.94 -0.29 -9.66
C ARG A 293 10.44 -1.02 -8.41
N GLU A 294 11.62 -1.63 -8.50
CA GLU A 294 12.27 -2.23 -7.35
C GLU A 294 12.61 -1.19 -6.26
N ALA A 295 13.16 -0.03 -6.64
CA ALA A 295 13.48 1.03 -5.68
C ALA A 295 12.24 1.56 -4.95
N LEU A 296 11.14 1.81 -5.69
CA LEU A 296 9.83 2.18 -5.14
C LEU A 296 9.31 1.11 -4.16
N SER A 297 9.50 -0.17 -4.50
CA SER A 297 9.11 -1.28 -3.64
C SER A 297 10.02 -1.51 -2.45
N ARG A 298 11.25 -0.95 -2.42
CA ARG A 298 12.26 -1.17 -1.37
C ARG A 298 12.39 0.01 -0.41
N VAL A 299 12.12 1.23 -0.87
CA VAL A 299 12.15 2.39 0.02
C VAL A 299 11.07 2.22 1.09
N ARG A 300 11.49 2.27 2.36
CA ARG A 300 10.59 2.13 3.53
C ARG A 300 10.55 3.37 4.40
N LYS A 301 11.61 4.17 4.32
CA LYS A 301 11.79 5.38 5.10
C LYS A 301 12.85 6.27 4.48
N PHE A 302 12.74 7.57 4.74
CA PHE A 302 13.81 8.53 4.50
C PHE A 302 13.95 9.46 5.70
N TYR A 303 15.14 10.05 5.83
CA TYR A 303 15.54 10.81 7.00
C TYR A 303 15.90 12.24 6.62
N THR A 304 15.40 13.17 7.41
CA THR A 304 15.87 14.55 7.46
C THR A 304 16.40 14.83 8.85
N LYS A 305 17.12 15.94 9.04
CA LYS A 305 17.68 16.33 10.34
C LYS A 305 16.64 16.34 11.48
N GLU A 306 15.39 16.63 11.15
CA GLU A 306 14.31 16.89 12.12
C GLU A 306 13.27 15.75 12.20
N MET A 307 13.25 14.82 11.23
CA MET A 307 12.16 13.83 11.13
C MET A 307 12.57 12.58 10.32
N CYS A 308 12.02 11.43 10.75
CA CYS A 308 11.96 10.19 9.99
C CYS A 308 10.57 10.01 9.38
N THR A 309 10.49 9.85 8.06
CA THR A 309 9.24 9.61 7.34
C THR A 309 9.24 8.20 6.76
N PHE A 310 8.20 7.43 7.05
CA PHE A 310 7.95 6.11 6.50
C PHE A 310 7.25 6.23 5.16
N VAL A 311 7.56 5.29 4.28
CA VAL A 311 7.04 5.27 2.91
C VAL A 311 6.46 3.89 2.66
N THR A 312 5.20 3.88 2.21
CA THR A 312 4.51 2.68 1.75
C THR A 312 4.14 2.85 0.29
N LEU A 313 4.53 1.91 -0.56
CA LEU A 313 4.07 1.87 -1.94
C LEU A 313 2.60 1.43 -1.97
N VAL A 314 1.71 2.31 -2.44
CA VAL A 314 0.28 2.04 -2.57
C VAL A 314 0.01 1.25 -3.85
N GLY A 315 0.64 1.67 -4.97
CA GLY A 315 0.47 1.01 -6.25
C GLY A 315 1.37 1.58 -7.34
N VAL A 316 1.50 0.83 -8.44
CA VAL A 316 2.19 1.20 -9.67
C VAL A 316 1.24 0.89 -10.83
N GLY A 317 1.13 1.79 -11.80
CA GLY A 317 0.20 1.67 -12.91
C GLY A 317 0.40 2.77 -13.96
N THR A 318 -0.62 3.00 -14.78
CA THR A 318 -0.70 4.21 -15.60
C THR A 318 -1.31 5.34 -14.77
N ARG A 319 -1.06 6.59 -15.13
CA ARG A 319 -1.67 7.76 -14.44
C ARG A 319 -3.20 7.67 -14.36
N GLU A 320 -3.87 7.06 -15.33
CA GLU A 320 -5.32 6.89 -15.35
C GLU A 320 -5.81 5.94 -14.24
N ASP A 321 -5.00 4.95 -13.85
CA ASP A 321 -5.35 4.01 -12.78
C ASP A 321 -5.50 4.73 -11.40
N PHE A 322 -4.90 5.92 -11.24
CA PHE A 322 -4.95 6.72 -10.01
C PHE A 322 -5.99 7.86 -10.03
N GLU A 323 -6.67 8.08 -11.16
CA GLU A 323 -7.64 9.17 -11.34
C GLU A 323 -8.75 9.26 -10.26
N PRO A 324 -9.30 8.13 -9.77
CA PRO A 324 -10.32 8.16 -8.73
C PRO A 324 -9.82 8.77 -7.41
N ALA A 325 -8.58 8.47 -7.03
CA ALA A 325 -8.02 8.83 -5.72
C ALA A 325 -7.12 10.07 -5.75
N VAL A 326 -6.53 10.41 -6.90
CA VAL A 326 -5.51 11.45 -7.00
C VAL A 326 -5.94 12.55 -7.98
N PRO A 327 -6.37 13.74 -7.51
CA PRO A 327 -6.80 14.83 -8.39
C PRO A 327 -5.75 15.28 -9.40
N TYR A 328 -4.47 15.12 -9.07
CA TYR A 328 -3.31 15.59 -9.83
C TYR A 328 -3.20 14.95 -11.22
N VAL A 329 -3.80 13.77 -11.44
CA VAL A 329 -3.75 13.04 -12.73
C VAL A 329 -5.03 13.20 -13.58
N ARG A 330 -6.02 13.95 -13.08
CA ARG A 330 -7.29 14.20 -13.79
C ARG A 330 -7.08 15.07 -15.01
N ALA A 331 -8.09 15.08 -15.89
CA ALA A 331 -8.20 16.08 -16.95
C ALA A 331 -8.99 17.29 -16.46
N ALA A 332 -8.44 18.49 -16.60
CA ALA A 332 -9.09 19.73 -16.21
C ALA A 332 -8.68 20.89 -17.12
N ARG A 333 -9.57 21.89 -17.26
CA ARG A 333 -9.26 23.13 -17.99
C ARG A 333 -8.51 24.13 -17.13
N VAL A 334 -8.83 24.18 -15.83
CA VAL A 334 -8.25 25.16 -14.91
C VAL A 334 -7.41 24.42 -13.87
N TRP A 335 -6.16 24.85 -13.73
CA TRP A 335 -5.18 24.28 -12.80
C TRP A 335 -4.63 25.37 -11.90
N THR A 336 -4.48 25.07 -10.61
CA THR A 336 -3.89 25.98 -9.61
C THR A 336 -2.70 25.32 -8.93
N ASN A 337 -1.69 26.11 -8.58
CA ASN A 337 -0.54 25.61 -7.85
C ASN A 337 -0.93 25.02 -6.48
N VAL A 338 -0.34 23.86 -6.17
CA VAL A 338 -0.26 23.27 -4.82
C VAL A 338 1.05 23.68 -4.17
N LEU A 339 2.15 23.60 -4.93
CA LEU A 339 3.47 24.13 -4.58
C LEU A 339 3.81 25.28 -5.52
N PRO A 340 4.56 26.29 -5.05
CA PRO A 340 4.74 27.52 -5.81
C PRO A 340 5.53 27.28 -7.09
N PHE A 341 5.16 28.02 -8.13
CA PHE A 341 5.99 28.19 -9.32
C PHE A 341 7.18 29.08 -8.97
N VAL A 342 8.38 28.61 -9.33
CA VAL A 342 9.62 29.37 -9.21
C VAL A 342 10.19 29.54 -10.63
N PRO A 343 10.35 30.78 -11.13
CA PRO A 343 10.84 31.03 -12.47
C PRO A 343 12.21 30.38 -12.71
N PRO A 344 12.37 29.53 -13.75
CA PRO A 344 13.65 28.90 -14.04
C PRO A 344 14.69 29.87 -14.60
N ARG A 345 14.27 31.03 -15.11
CA ARG A 345 15.13 32.05 -15.72
C ARG A 345 14.82 33.44 -15.18
N HIS A 346 15.73 34.40 -15.42
CA HIS A 346 15.49 35.80 -15.07
C HIS A 346 14.20 36.32 -15.68
N LEU A 347 13.34 36.91 -14.84
CA LEU A 347 12.08 37.51 -15.27
C LEU A 347 12.35 38.81 -16.04
N LYS A 348 11.72 38.95 -17.21
CA LYS A 348 11.67 40.18 -18.00
C LYS A 348 10.23 40.66 -18.14
N ARG A 349 10.03 41.93 -18.52
CA ARG A 349 8.69 42.48 -18.73
C ARG A 349 7.95 41.81 -19.91
N HIS A 350 8.66 41.54 -21.00
CA HIS A 350 8.09 41.01 -22.24
C HIS A 350 8.94 39.89 -22.87
N GLY A 351 8.35 39.19 -23.84
CA GLY A 351 9.00 38.16 -24.64
C GLY A 351 9.14 36.81 -23.93
N VAL A 352 10.01 35.95 -24.46
CA VAL A 352 10.17 34.55 -24.02
C VAL A 352 10.64 34.38 -22.56
N ASN A 353 11.18 35.43 -21.94
CA ASN A 353 11.61 35.43 -20.54
C ASN A 353 10.65 36.20 -19.62
N SER A 354 9.50 36.64 -20.13
CA SER A 354 8.39 37.10 -19.28
C SER A 354 7.80 35.95 -18.48
N LEU A 355 6.99 36.24 -17.47
CA LEU A 355 6.31 35.20 -16.70
C LEU A 355 5.46 34.31 -17.62
N GLU A 356 4.65 34.91 -18.49
CA GLU A 356 3.87 34.18 -19.51
C GLU A 356 4.78 33.40 -20.46
N GLY A 357 5.83 34.03 -20.98
CA GLY A 357 6.77 33.38 -21.90
C GLY A 357 7.47 32.17 -21.30
N GLN A 358 7.86 32.24 -20.02
CA GLN A 358 8.48 31.12 -19.31
C GLN A 358 7.48 30.00 -19.03
N VAL A 359 6.25 30.32 -18.61
CA VAL A 359 5.19 29.31 -18.39
C VAL A 359 4.86 28.58 -19.70
N GLN A 360 4.69 29.32 -20.81
CA GLN A 360 4.45 28.71 -22.12
C GLN A 360 5.63 27.84 -22.59
N ALA A 361 6.87 28.29 -22.35
CA ALA A 361 8.07 27.49 -22.67
C ALA A 361 8.16 26.20 -21.83
N GLU A 362 7.77 26.25 -20.55
CA GLU A 362 7.74 25.08 -19.67
C GLU A 362 6.61 24.10 -20.04
N LEU A 363 5.45 24.59 -20.49
CA LEU A 363 4.38 23.76 -21.04
C LEU A 363 4.85 23.05 -22.32
N ALA A 364 5.43 23.81 -23.26
CA ALA A 364 5.94 23.27 -24.52
C ALA A 364 7.04 22.22 -24.30
N SER A 365 7.96 22.43 -23.36
CA SER A 365 9.04 21.46 -23.07
C SER A 365 8.54 20.13 -22.50
N ARG A 366 7.30 20.08 -22.02
CA ARG A 366 6.60 18.89 -21.50
C ARG A 366 5.55 18.35 -22.48
N ASN A 367 5.51 18.88 -23.72
CA ASN A 367 4.52 18.55 -24.74
C ASN A 367 3.06 18.81 -24.29
N LEU A 368 2.85 19.84 -23.47
CA LEU A 368 1.52 20.30 -23.08
C LEU A 368 1.06 21.43 -24.03
N PRO A 369 -0.25 21.54 -24.29
CA PRO A 369 -0.76 22.62 -25.13
C PRO A 369 -0.53 23.98 -24.45
N PRO A 370 -0.48 25.08 -25.22
CA PRO A 370 -0.32 26.41 -24.65
C PRO A 370 -1.50 26.76 -23.75
N ALA A 371 -1.21 27.49 -22.68
CA ALA A 371 -2.22 28.07 -21.82
C ALA A 371 -2.97 29.18 -22.56
N GLU A 372 -4.29 29.21 -22.44
CA GLU A 372 -5.14 30.31 -22.95
C GLU A 372 -5.07 31.53 -22.01
N ARG A 373 -5.08 31.27 -20.70
CA ARG A 373 -4.88 32.30 -19.67
C ARG A 373 -3.88 31.84 -18.63
N ILE A 374 -3.03 32.76 -18.21
CA ILE A 374 -2.08 32.60 -17.12
C ILE A 374 -2.32 33.75 -16.16
N GLU A 375 -2.59 33.41 -14.91
CA GLU A 375 -2.95 34.35 -13.87
C GLU A 375 -2.06 34.11 -12.64
N VAL A 376 -1.81 35.17 -11.87
CA VAL A 376 -0.98 35.17 -10.67
C VAL A 376 -1.84 35.50 -9.47
N GLU A 377 -1.65 34.74 -8.40
CA GLU A 377 -2.40 34.91 -7.17
C GLU A 377 -1.98 36.17 -6.39
N LEU A 378 -2.98 36.89 -5.91
CA LEU A 378 -2.88 38.07 -5.06
C LEU A 378 -3.14 37.71 -3.59
N ASP A 379 -2.70 38.57 -2.67
CA ASP A 379 -3.12 38.49 -1.28
C ASP A 379 -4.67 38.56 -1.21
N GLY A 380 -5.28 37.69 -0.40
CA GLY A 380 -6.73 37.52 -0.35
C GLY A 380 -7.29 36.40 -1.24
N GLY A 381 -6.47 35.83 -2.13
CA GLY A 381 -6.84 34.65 -2.94
C GLY A 381 -7.42 34.98 -4.32
N ASP A 382 -7.50 36.26 -4.67
CA ASP A 382 -7.84 36.73 -6.02
C ASP A 382 -6.68 36.48 -6.99
N TYR A 383 -6.93 36.67 -8.29
CA TYR A 383 -5.97 36.44 -9.35
C TYR A 383 -5.95 37.63 -10.33
N CYS A 384 -4.75 38.05 -10.74
CA CYS A 384 -4.56 39.01 -11.83
C CYS A 384 -3.95 38.34 -13.06
N ALA A 385 -4.10 38.92 -14.24
CA ALA A 385 -3.46 38.36 -15.43
C ALA A 385 -1.93 38.48 -15.32
N ALA A 386 -1.20 37.49 -15.87
CA ALA A 386 0.25 37.49 -15.83
C ALA A 386 0.91 38.62 -16.62
N ARG A 387 0.21 39.26 -17.56
CA ARG A 387 0.63 40.54 -18.17
C ARG A 387 0.70 41.72 -17.18
N ASP A 388 -0.16 41.71 -16.16
CA ASP A 388 -0.25 42.78 -15.16
C ASP A 388 0.72 42.53 -13.98
N PHE A 389 1.27 41.31 -13.88
CA PHE A 389 2.27 40.91 -12.90
C PHE A 389 3.44 41.90 -12.77
N TRP A 390 3.94 42.43 -13.89
CA TRP A 390 5.14 43.27 -13.87
C TRP A 390 4.93 44.57 -13.09
N ASP A 391 3.75 45.17 -13.17
CA ASP A 391 3.45 46.41 -12.49
C ASP A 391 3.39 46.19 -10.96
N LEU A 392 2.89 45.04 -10.52
CA LEU A 392 2.92 44.60 -9.11
C LEU A 392 4.34 44.22 -8.65
N TRP A 393 5.10 43.56 -9.52
CA TRP A 393 6.48 43.14 -9.25
C TRP A 393 7.42 44.33 -9.06
N SER A 394 7.31 45.35 -9.92
CA SER A 394 8.11 46.58 -9.84
C SER A 394 7.84 47.39 -8.56
N ARG A 395 6.60 47.43 -8.06
CA ARG A 395 6.27 48.08 -6.78
C ARG A 395 7.00 47.45 -5.59
N ARG A 396 7.34 46.16 -5.67
CA ARG A 396 8.01 45.39 -4.61
C ARG A 396 9.53 45.51 -4.63
N HIS A 397 10.11 45.90 -5.77
CA HIS A 397 11.54 46.14 -5.94
C HIS A 397 11.75 47.59 -6.41
N PRO A 398 11.73 48.58 -5.49
CA PRO A 398 11.95 49.97 -5.84
C PRO A 398 13.44 50.16 -6.18
N GLY A 399 13.80 49.90 -7.44
CA GLY A 399 15.02 50.43 -8.04
C GLY A 399 14.91 51.92 -8.37
N ASP A 400 13.68 52.44 -8.46
CA ASP A 400 13.39 53.86 -8.66
C ASP A 400 12.39 54.32 -7.62
N VAL A 401 12.88 55.02 -6.59
CA VAL A 401 12.04 55.84 -5.72
C VAL A 401 11.55 57.02 -6.56
N ARG A 402 10.34 56.91 -7.13
CA ARG A 402 9.60 58.12 -7.50
C ARG A 402 8.93 58.64 -6.24
N VAL A 403 9.48 59.72 -5.70
CA VAL A 403 8.84 60.52 -4.66
C VAL A 403 7.47 60.94 -5.20
N ALA A 404 6.40 60.39 -4.61
CA ALA A 404 5.05 60.78 -4.95
C ALA A 404 4.87 62.25 -4.53
N ALA A 405 4.71 63.14 -5.52
CA ALA A 405 4.13 64.44 -5.26
C ALA A 405 2.70 64.20 -4.74
N ALA A 406 2.38 64.83 -3.62
CA ALA A 406 1.09 64.70 -2.94
C ALA A 406 -0.06 64.96 -3.91
N ALA A 407 -0.86 63.91 -4.16
CA ALA A 407 -2.16 64.03 -4.81
C ALA A 407 -3.27 64.09 -3.73
N PRO A 408 -4.41 64.74 -4.01
CA PRO A 408 -5.40 65.09 -3.00
C PRO A 408 -6.14 63.86 -2.45
N GLU A 409 -6.60 64.01 -1.22
CA GLU A 409 -7.10 63.02 -0.26
C GLU A 409 -8.48 62.38 -0.58
N GLU A 410 -8.92 62.35 -1.84
CA GLU A 410 -10.26 61.83 -2.21
C GLU A 410 -10.26 60.42 -2.85
N ASP A 411 -9.09 59.82 -3.11
CA ASP A 411 -8.97 58.42 -3.55
C ASP A 411 -8.28 57.58 -2.46
N ALA A 412 -9.04 57.17 -1.44
CA ALA A 412 -8.56 56.13 -0.53
C ALA A 412 -8.26 54.86 -1.36
N PRO A 413 -7.01 54.35 -1.40
CA PRO A 413 -6.66 53.27 -2.30
C PRO A 413 -7.45 52.01 -1.94
N ARG A 414 -8.12 51.41 -2.94
CA ARG A 414 -8.60 50.02 -2.85
C ARG A 414 -7.45 49.19 -2.27
N MET A 415 -7.72 48.46 -1.18
CA MET A 415 -6.79 47.58 -0.47
C MET A 415 -5.69 47.07 -1.42
N GLU A 416 -4.47 47.59 -1.26
CA GLU A 416 -3.42 47.50 -2.30
C GLU A 416 -3.30 46.08 -2.86
N GLU A 417 -3.60 45.90 -4.14
CA GLU A 417 -3.36 44.64 -4.85
C GLU A 417 -1.88 44.29 -4.72
N ARG A 418 -1.59 43.18 -4.03
CA ARG A 418 -0.25 42.69 -3.71
C ARG A 418 -0.15 41.22 -4.08
N LEU A 419 1.02 40.79 -4.53
CA LEU A 419 1.27 39.37 -4.83
C LEU A 419 1.19 38.52 -3.55
N ALA A 420 0.50 37.38 -3.65
CA ALA A 420 0.26 36.46 -2.54
C ALA A 420 1.55 36.14 -1.75
N THR A 421 1.56 36.53 -0.48
CA THR A 421 2.73 36.39 0.40
C THR A 421 2.94 34.97 0.92
N ARG A 422 1.87 34.16 1.00
CA ARG A 422 1.90 32.78 1.50
C ARG A 422 2.93 31.88 0.82
N TRP A 423 3.22 32.13 -0.46
CA TRP A 423 4.17 31.35 -1.25
C TRP A 423 5.63 31.55 -0.84
N ARG A 424 5.95 32.62 -0.10
CA ARG A 424 7.32 32.93 0.36
C ARG A 424 7.82 31.97 1.44
N HIS A 425 6.92 31.27 2.13
CA HIS A 425 7.27 30.33 3.20
C HIS A 425 7.77 28.97 2.68
N PHE A 426 7.55 28.68 1.39
CA PHE A 426 8.02 27.45 0.77
C PHE A 426 9.53 27.50 0.53
N ARG A 427 10.22 26.41 0.83
CA ARG A 427 11.64 26.28 0.52
C ARG A 427 11.82 26.17 -0.99
N ASN A 428 12.66 27.04 -1.56
CA ASN A 428 13.01 27.07 -2.98
C ASN A 428 14.51 26.91 -3.26
N VAL A 429 15.29 26.51 -2.24
CA VAL A 429 16.71 26.20 -2.35
C VAL A 429 16.91 24.69 -2.14
N ARG A 430 17.63 24.07 -3.07
CA ARG A 430 17.97 22.64 -3.01
C ARG A 430 18.96 22.35 -1.90
N LEU A 431 18.76 21.21 -1.24
CA LEU A 431 19.61 20.71 -0.15
C LEU A 431 20.94 20.16 -0.67
N PHE A 432 20.89 19.30 -1.69
CA PHE A 432 22.09 18.61 -2.19
C PHE A 432 22.82 19.38 -3.30
N LYS A 433 22.18 20.40 -3.88
CA LYS A 433 22.75 21.27 -4.91
C LYS A 433 22.45 22.76 -4.66
N PRO A 434 22.87 23.31 -3.51
CA PRO A 434 22.56 24.68 -3.13
C PRO A 434 23.15 25.73 -4.06
N GLU A 435 24.09 25.38 -4.93
CA GLU A 435 24.68 26.21 -5.98
C GLU A 435 23.75 26.38 -7.20
N GLN A 436 22.84 25.44 -7.45
CA GLN A 436 21.90 25.48 -8.57
C GLN A 436 20.65 26.31 -8.25
N ARG A 437 20.80 27.48 -7.62
CA ARG A 437 19.64 28.31 -7.21
C ARG A 437 18.93 28.91 -8.43
N PRO A 438 17.61 29.16 -8.33
CA PRO A 438 16.92 29.92 -9.37
C PRO A 438 17.50 31.34 -9.42
N PRO A 439 17.61 31.95 -10.61
CA PRO A 439 18.12 33.31 -10.75
C PRO A 439 17.24 34.36 -10.07
N VAL A 440 15.94 34.06 -9.91
CA VAL A 440 15.00 34.88 -9.15
C VAL A 440 14.48 34.03 -8.00
N ALA A 441 14.83 34.38 -6.77
CA ALA A 441 14.35 33.71 -5.55
C ALA A 441 12.92 34.15 -5.20
N THR A 442 11.99 33.96 -6.14
CA THR A 442 10.57 34.27 -5.98
C THR A 442 9.72 33.03 -6.13
N SER A 443 8.66 32.97 -5.33
CA SER A 443 7.68 31.90 -5.30
C SER A 443 6.32 32.50 -5.60
N LEU A 444 5.67 32.02 -6.65
CA LEU A 444 4.39 32.53 -7.16
C LEU A 444 3.33 31.43 -7.15
N GLY A 445 2.09 31.79 -6.82
CA GLY A 445 0.92 30.96 -7.09
C GLY A 445 0.36 31.32 -8.45
N LEU A 446 0.23 30.34 -9.34
CA LEU A 446 -0.38 30.53 -10.65
C LEU A 446 -1.72 29.81 -10.73
N ARG A 447 -2.59 30.39 -11.55
CA ARG A 447 -3.74 29.72 -12.13
C ARG A 447 -3.55 29.68 -13.65
N ILE A 448 -3.68 28.50 -14.24
CA ILE A 448 -3.53 28.28 -15.67
C ILE A 448 -4.86 27.76 -16.20
N THR A 449 -5.36 28.40 -17.26
CA THR A 449 -6.54 27.93 -17.99
C THR A 449 -6.14 27.49 -19.39
N PHE A 450 -6.54 26.27 -19.75
CA PHE A 450 -6.40 25.71 -21.09
C PHE A 450 -7.73 25.78 -21.85
N ARG A 451 -7.64 25.89 -23.17
CA ARG A 451 -8.79 25.88 -24.08
C ARG A 451 -9.60 24.58 -23.97
N GLU A 452 -8.91 23.45 -23.86
CA GLU A 452 -9.47 22.12 -23.71
C GLU A 452 -8.95 21.45 -22.43
N PRO A 453 -9.67 20.48 -21.84
CA PRO A 453 -9.18 19.78 -20.66
C PRO A 453 -7.81 19.13 -20.92
N VAL A 454 -6.82 19.51 -20.11
CA VAL A 454 -5.48 18.92 -20.14
C VAL A 454 -5.35 17.93 -19.00
N ARG A 455 -4.81 16.74 -19.31
CA ARG A 455 -4.54 15.70 -18.31
C ARG A 455 -3.22 15.96 -17.60
N GLY A 456 -3.24 15.87 -16.28
CA GLY A 456 -2.04 15.93 -15.46
C GLY A 456 -1.17 14.66 -15.50
N PRO A 457 -0.14 14.59 -14.65
CA PRO A 457 0.27 15.65 -13.72
C PRO A 457 0.91 16.85 -14.42
N ILE A 458 0.81 18.03 -13.80
CA ILE A 458 1.42 19.28 -14.27
C ILE A 458 2.33 19.84 -13.17
N ALA A 459 3.61 20.02 -13.48
CA ALA A 459 4.57 20.69 -12.62
C ALA A 459 5.53 21.54 -13.45
N LEU A 460 5.61 22.84 -13.20
CA LEU A 460 6.31 23.80 -14.04
C LEU A 460 7.40 24.56 -13.28
N GLY A 461 8.47 24.93 -13.99
CA GLY A 461 9.52 25.80 -13.48
C GLY A 461 10.64 25.08 -12.75
N TYR A 462 11.41 25.87 -11.99
CA TYR A 462 12.60 25.43 -11.28
C TYR A 462 12.30 24.29 -10.30
N ALA A 463 13.15 23.25 -10.30
CA ALA A 463 13.04 22.07 -9.44
C ALA A 463 11.67 21.37 -9.46
N SER A 464 10.95 21.44 -10.58
CA SER A 464 9.65 20.77 -10.77
C SER A 464 9.69 19.24 -10.64
N HIS A 465 10.84 18.63 -10.94
CA HIS A 465 11.10 17.20 -10.69
C HIS A 465 11.07 16.82 -9.19
N PHE A 466 11.18 17.81 -8.30
CA PHE A 466 11.11 17.66 -6.83
C PHE A 466 9.84 18.31 -6.25
N GLY A 467 8.83 18.57 -7.09
CA GLY A 467 7.51 18.99 -6.66
C GLY A 467 7.24 20.49 -6.68
N LEU A 468 8.23 21.36 -6.89
CA LEU A 468 7.94 22.78 -7.10
C LEU A 468 7.08 23.00 -8.35
N GLY A 469 6.21 24.00 -8.29
CA GLY A 469 5.27 24.30 -9.38
C GLY A 469 4.23 23.21 -9.65
N THR A 470 4.10 22.19 -8.79
CA THR A 470 3.04 21.17 -8.89
C THR A 470 1.67 21.84 -8.85
N MET A 471 0.77 21.42 -9.73
CA MET A 471 -0.58 21.93 -9.84
C MET A 471 -1.62 20.83 -9.63
N ALA A 472 -2.80 21.22 -9.17
CA ALA A 472 -3.99 20.39 -9.10
C ALA A 472 -5.13 21.09 -9.87
N PRO A 473 -6.16 20.36 -10.33
CA PRO A 473 -7.37 20.98 -10.85
C PRO A 473 -7.90 22.01 -9.85
N ALA A 474 -8.31 23.18 -10.35
CA ALA A 474 -9.00 24.15 -9.50
C ALA A 474 -10.28 23.50 -8.95
N PRO A 475 -10.62 23.75 -7.67
CA PRO A 475 -11.81 23.19 -7.03
C PRO A 475 -13.11 23.58 -7.72
#